data_AF-A0A0G1XV91-F1
#
_entry.id   AF-A0A0G1XV91-F1
#
_cell.length_a   1.000
_cell.length_b   1.000
_cell.length_c   1.000
_cell.angle_alpha   90.00
_cell.angle_beta   90.00
_cell.angle_gamma   90.00
#
_symmetry.space_group_name_H-M   'P 1'
#
loop_
_entity.id
_entity.type
_entity.pdbx_description
1 polymer ?
#
loop_
_entity_poly.entity_id
_entity_poly.type
_entity_poly.pdbx_seq_one_letter_code
_entity_poly.pdbx_strand_id
1 'polypeptide(L)'
;MIKIHIAGRMGRRVDLGVDFFRSAFEADYARYLRWTQTDYSYQPETFKVNLGGEERSYTPDFYITKDDTWIELKATRLKEDDRFSVLMNANILKVEALKAQKKQISVIYMNDFYKMLRKLKLYDVIPNLENRDYAGTRHLICSD
;
A
#
# COMPACT_ATOMS: atom_id res chain seq x y z
N MET A 1 -5.26 -15.98 24.03
CA MET A 1 -4.71 -14.99 23.07
C MET A 1 -4.68 -15.63 21.69
N ILE A 2 -5.52 -15.17 20.76
CA ILE A 2 -5.42 -15.61 19.36
C ILE A 2 -4.27 -14.82 18.74
N LYS A 3 -3.16 -15.49 18.42
CA LYS A 3 -2.08 -14.90 17.61
C LYS A 3 -2.61 -14.78 16.19
N ILE A 4 -3.04 -13.58 15.80
CA ILE A 4 -3.37 -13.26 14.42
C ILE A 4 -2.04 -13.15 13.67
N HIS A 5 -1.66 -14.21 12.95
CA HIS A 5 -0.55 -14.14 12.01
C HIS A 5 -1.00 -13.31 10.81
N ILE A 6 -0.78 -12.00 10.86
CA ILE A 6 -0.91 -11.14 9.68
C ILE A 6 0.24 -11.54 8.77
N ALA A 7 -0.02 -12.40 7.79
CA ALA A 7 0.96 -12.80 6.80
C ALA A 7 1.25 -11.63 5.85
N GLY A 8 1.91 -10.59 6.35
CA GLY A 8 2.57 -9.59 5.53
C GLY A 8 3.66 -10.29 4.74
N ARG A 9 3.37 -10.60 3.47
CA ARG A 9 4.27 -11.31 2.57
C ARG A 9 5.30 -10.32 2.02
N MET A 10 6.22 -9.93 2.89
CA MET A 10 7.30 -8.99 2.62
C MET A 10 8.33 -9.62 1.68
N GLY A 11 9.06 -8.79 0.92
CA GLY A 11 10.21 -9.25 0.14
C GLY A 11 10.41 -8.49 -1.16
N ARG A 12 11.54 -8.75 -1.83
CA ARG A 12 11.81 -8.21 -3.16
C ARG A 12 10.97 -8.94 -4.20
N ARG A 13 10.52 -8.23 -5.22
CA ARG A 13 9.77 -8.78 -6.37
C ARG A 13 10.63 -8.64 -7.61
N VAL A 14 11.09 -9.77 -8.16
CA VAL A 14 12.03 -9.77 -9.30
C VAL A 14 11.43 -9.12 -10.55
N ASP A 15 10.11 -9.24 -10.75
CA ASP A 15 9.39 -8.60 -11.86
C ASP A 15 9.28 -7.07 -11.70
N LEU A 16 9.52 -6.56 -10.49
CA LEU A 16 9.48 -5.14 -10.17
C LEU A 16 10.87 -4.49 -10.09
N GLY A 17 11.96 -5.21 -10.33
CA GLY A 17 13.30 -4.62 -10.55
C GLY A 17 13.99 -3.95 -9.35
N VAL A 18 13.27 -3.48 -8.32
CA VAL A 18 13.77 -3.06 -6.99
C VAL A 18 12.59 -2.80 -6.03
N ASP A 19 12.85 -2.88 -4.72
CA ASP A 19 12.36 -1.97 -3.65
C ASP A 19 12.14 -2.67 -2.29
N PHE A 20 11.86 -3.97 -2.28
CA PHE A 20 11.40 -4.69 -1.09
C PHE A 20 10.05 -4.13 -0.60
N PHE A 21 8.97 -4.83 -0.94
CA PHE A 21 7.62 -4.43 -0.54
C PHE A 21 7.31 -4.96 0.87
N ARG A 22 6.56 -4.17 1.65
CA ARG A 22 6.10 -4.57 2.99
C ARG A 22 4.83 -5.41 2.94
N SER A 23 4.18 -5.47 1.77
CA SER A 23 3.00 -6.31 1.57
C SER A 23 2.81 -6.72 0.11
N ALA A 24 2.05 -7.80 -0.11
CA ALA A 24 1.59 -8.21 -1.43
C ALA A 24 0.70 -7.12 -2.09
N PHE A 25 -0.04 -6.34 -1.29
CA PHE A 25 -0.90 -5.29 -1.82
C PHE A 25 -0.09 -4.14 -2.40
N GLU A 26 1.00 -3.74 -1.75
CA GLU A 26 1.93 -2.76 -2.32
C GLU A 26 2.57 -3.26 -3.63
N ALA A 27 2.98 -4.53 -3.68
CA ALA A 27 3.51 -5.13 -4.90
C ALA A 27 2.48 -5.12 -6.05
N ASP A 28 1.22 -5.46 -5.77
CA ASP A 28 0.15 -5.45 -6.77
C ASP A 28 -0.20 -4.03 -7.23
N TYR A 29 -0.12 -3.04 -6.34
CA TYR A 29 -0.30 -1.63 -6.72
C TYR A 29 0.85 -1.16 -7.63
N ALA A 30 2.10 -1.53 -7.33
CA ALA A 30 3.24 -1.25 -8.19
C ALA A 30 3.11 -1.90 -9.59
N ARG A 31 2.61 -3.15 -9.67
CA ARG A 31 2.30 -3.81 -10.95
C ARG A 31 1.25 -3.04 -11.75
N TYR A 32 0.22 -2.54 -11.08
CA TYR A 32 -0.78 -1.67 -11.71
C TYR A 32 -0.16 -0.39 -12.25
N LEU A 33 0.64 0.33 -11.46
CA LEU A 33 1.29 1.57 -11.89
C LEU A 33 2.21 1.34 -13.10
N ARG A 34 2.98 0.26 -13.12
CA ARG A 34 3.79 -0.13 -14.29
C ARG A 34 2.94 -0.43 -15.51
N TRP A 35 1.86 -1.20 -15.32
CA TRP A 35 0.95 -1.54 -16.41
C TRP A 35 0.30 -0.29 -17.04
N THR A 36 -0.07 0.69 -16.21
CA THR A 36 -0.63 1.96 -16.66
C THR A 36 0.42 3.01 -17.02
N GLN A 37 1.71 2.64 -17.06
CA GLN A 37 2.83 3.52 -17.37
C GLN A 37 2.82 4.81 -16.52
N THR A 38 2.49 4.66 -15.24
CA THR A 38 2.40 5.76 -14.28
C THR A 38 3.71 5.85 -13.50
N ASP A 39 4.39 6.98 -13.61
CA ASP A 39 5.68 7.22 -12.94
C ASP A 39 5.49 7.39 -11.43
N TYR A 40 6.16 6.54 -10.65
CA TYR A 40 6.05 6.52 -9.20
C TYR A 40 7.39 6.31 -8.50
N SER A 41 7.44 6.63 -7.21
CA SER A 41 8.51 6.22 -6.29
C SER A 41 7.90 5.52 -5.08
N TYR A 42 8.50 4.42 -4.63
CA TYR A 42 8.05 3.65 -3.47
C TYR A 42 8.78 4.13 -2.21
N GLN A 43 8.01 4.47 -1.16
CA GLN A 43 8.50 5.01 0.12
C GLN A 43 9.64 6.04 0.01
N PRO A 44 9.54 7.07 -0.88
CA PRO A 44 10.70 7.93 -1.19
C PRO A 44 11.06 8.93 -0.08
N GLU A 45 10.11 9.27 0.80
CA GLU A 45 10.32 10.29 1.83
C GLU A 45 9.61 9.92 3.13
N THR A 46 10.28 10.19 4.25
CA THR A 46 9.72 10.08 5.60
C THR A 46 9.46 11.46 6.16
N PHE A 47 8.20 11.76 6.44
CA PHE A 47 7.76 13.00 7.06
C PHE A 47 7.78 12.94 8.58
N LYS A 48 7.95 14.11 9.19
CA LYS A 48 7.72 14.33 10.62
C LYS A 48 6.32 14.91 10.80
N VAL A 49 5.46 14.19 11.52
CA VAL A 49 4.08 14.60 11.82
C VAL A 49 3.89 14.76 13.32
N ASN A 50 3.16 15.80 13.75
CA ASN A 50 2.85 16.00 15.16
C ASN A 50 1.48 15.37 15.47
N LEU A 51 1.43 14.45 16.42
CA LEU A 51 0.20 13.84 16.91
C LEU A 51 0.12 14.04 18.43
N GLY A 52 -0.82 14.86 18.88
CA GLY A 52 -1.05 15.08 20.31
C GLY A 52 0.15 15.69 21.05
N GLY A 53 0.95 16.52 20.38
CA GLY A 53 2.15 17.14 20.96
C GLY A 53 3.43 16.34 20.76
N GLU A 54 3.35 15.09 20.29
CA GLU A 54 4.52 14.25 20.03
C GLU A 54 4.88 14.21 18.54
N GLU A 55 6.16 14.33 18.22
CA GLU A 55 6.67 14.11 16.87
C GLU A 55 6.72 12.61 16.55
N ARG A 56 6.14 12.22 15.42
CA ARG A 56 6.12 10.86 14.89
C ARG A 56 6.63 10.86 13.46
N SER A 57 7.33 9.80 13.07
CA SER A 57 7.70 9.56 11.66
C SER A 57 6.53 8.92 10.90
N TYR A 58 6.35 9.34 9.65
CA TYR A 58 5.37 8.81 8.72
C TYR A 58 5.93 8.73 7.31
N THR A 59 5.86 7.56 6.70
CA THR A 59 6.34 7.29 5.33
C THR A 59 5.16 6.74 4.55
N PRO A 60 4.54 7.53 3.64
CA PRO A 60 3.51 7.00 2.75
C PRO A 60 4.09 5.93 1.82
N ASP A 61 3.24 5.05 1.32
CA ASP A 61 3.68 3.90 0.52
C ASP A 61 4.22 4.29 -0.86
N PHE A 62 3.55 5.21 -1.55
CA PHE A 62 3.96 5.66 -2.89
C PHE A 62 3.85 7.17 -3.07
N TYR A 63 4.61 7.69 -4.02
CA TYR A 63 4.49 9.05 -4.55
C TYR A 63 4.31 9.00 -6.06
N ILE A 64 3.24 9.61 -6.57
CA ILE A 64 2.93 9.74 -8.00
C ILE A 64 3.45 11.08 -8.49
N THR A 65 4.49 11.04 -9.33
CA THR A 65 5.28 12.23 -9.68
C THR A 65 4.51 13.26 -10.50
N LYS A 66 3.69 12.80 -11.44
CA LYS A 66 2.90 13.64 -12.35
C LYS A 66 1.88 14.52 -11.61
N ASP A 67 1.30 13.99 -10.56
CA ASP A 67 0.14 14.58 -9.88
C ASP A 67 0.52 15.22 -8.51
N ASP A 68 1.80 15.13 -8.11
CA ASP A 68 2.30 15.52 -6.77
C ASP A 68 1.44 14.89 -5.65
N THR A 69 1.12 13.60 -5.82
CA THR A 69 0.20 12.87 -4.94
C THR A 69 0.92 11.76 -4.18
N TRP A 70 0.80 11.78 -2.85
CA TRP A 70 1.16 10.67 -1.99
C TRP A 70 0.03 9.65 -1.91
N ILE A 71 0.36 8.37 -1.85
CA ILE A 71 -0.59 7.28 -1.74
C ILE A 71 -0.26 6.45 -0.50
N GLU A 72 -1.28 6.23 0.33
CA GLU A 72 -1.25 5.29 1.45
C GLU A 72 -2.18 4.10 1.13
N LEU A 73 -1.67 2.89 1.25
CA LEU A 73 -2.44 1.67 1.06
C LEU A 73 -2.97 1.13 2.40
N LYS A 74 -4.23 0.67 2.39
CA LYS A 74 -4.86 0.04 3.55
C LYS A 74 -5.62 -1.23 3.18
N ALA A 75 -5.42 -2.28 3.97
CA ALA A 75 -6.11 -3.56 3.75
C ALA A 75 -7.63 -3.46 3.94
N THR A 76 -8.08 -2.71 4.95
CA THR A 76 -9.50 -2.52 5.26
C THR A 76 -9.78 -1.09 5.72
N ARG A 77 -11.02 -0.64 5.50
CA ARG A 77 -11.56 0.62 6.04
C ARG A 77 -11.75 0.52 7.54
N LEU A 78 -11.57 1.64 8.23
CA LEU A 78 -11.83 1.76 9.67
C LEU A 78 -13.31 1.47 9.98
N LYS A 79 -13.54 0.50 10.85
CA LYS A 79 -14.80 0.22 11.54
C LYS A 79 -14.51 0.19 13.03
N GLU A 80 -15.11 1.09 13.79
CA GLU A 80 -14.77 1.32 15.21
C GLU A 80 -15.08 0.11 16.10
N ASP A 81 -16.09 -0.68 15.72
CA ASP A 81 -16.52 -1.90 16.40
C ASP A 81 -15.67 -3.14 16.05
N ASP A 82 -14.81 -3.05 15.04
CA ASP A 82 -13.92 -4.13 14.63
C ASP A 82 -12.47 -3.87 15.08
N ARG A 83 -12.04 -4.60 16.12
CA ARG A 83 -10.68 -4.51 16.67
C ARG A 83 -9.59 -4.73 15.61
N PHE A 84 -9.84 -5.62 14.64
CA PHE A 84 -8.87 -5.89 13.59
C PHE A 84 -8.71 -4.67 12.68
N SER A 85 -9.83 -4.10 12.23
CA SER A 85 -9.84 -2.87 11.45
C SER A 85 -9.17 -1.70 12.18
N VAL A 86 -9.43 -1.52 13.49
CA VAL A 86 -8.79 -0.47 14.30
C VAL A 86 -7.27 -0.64 14.29
N LEU A 87 -6.78 -1.87 14.52
CA LEU A 87 -5.35 -2.18 14.49
C LEU A 87 -4.71 -1.86 13.13
N MET A 88 -5.36 -2.25 12.02
CA MET A 88 -4.87 -2.02 10.66
C MET A 88 -4.86 -0.53 10.26
N ASN A 89 -5.64 0.29 10.96
CA ASN A 89 -5.76 1.72 10.73
C ASN A 89 -5.15 2.57 11.86
N ALA A 90 -4.35 1.98 12.76
CA ALA A 90 -3.75 2.68 13.89
C ALA A 90 -2.92 3.92 13.49
N ASN A 91 -2.39 3.95 12.27
CA ASN A 91 -1.62 5.07 11.72
C ASN A 91 -2.45 6.06 10.88
N ILE A 92 -3.77 5.92 10.79
CA ILE A 92 -4.60 6.77 9.91
C ILE A 92 -4.51 8.26 10.29
N LEU A 93 -4.32 8.57 11.57
CA LEU A 93 -4.15 9.95 12.04
C LEU A 93 -2.89 10.61 11.45
N LYS A 94 -1.87 9.84 11.08
CA LYS A 94 -0.67 10.37 10.41
C LYS A 94 -0.97 10.88 9.00
N VAL A 95 -1.92 10.25 8.30
CA VAL A 95 -2.41 10.73 6.99
C VAL A 95 -3.04 12.10 7.15
N GLU A 96 -3.94 12.27 8.12
CA GLU A 96 -4.60 13.55 8.38
C GLU A 96 -3.60 14.64 8.82
N ALA A 97 -2.61 14.28 9.65
CA ALA A 97 -1.53 15.18 10.02
C ALA A 97 -0.68 15.61 8.80
N LEU A 98 -0.43 14.70 7.86
CA LEU A 98 0.29 15.02 6.62
C LEU A 98 -0.55 15.93 5.69
N LYS A 99 -1.86 15.70 5.60
CA LYS A 99 -2.78 16.62 4.90
C LYS A 99 -2.76 18.03 5.51
N ALA A 100 -2.70 18.13 6.84
CA ALA A 100 -2.59 19.41 7.53
C ALA A 100 -1.29 20.17 7.19
N GLN A 101 -0.24 19.46 6.76
CA GLN A 101 0.99 20.03 6.21
C GLN A 101 0.89 20.40 4.72
N LYS A 102 -0.34 20.46 4.16
CA LYS A 102 -0.64 20.79 2.76
C LYS A 102 -0.07 19.82 1.73
N LYS A 103 0.28 18.60 2.13
CA LYS A 103 0.65 17.53 1.20
C LYS A 103 -0.62 16.88 0.65
N GLN A 104 -0.66 16.60 -0.64
CA GLN A 104 -1.77 15.87 -1.24
C GLN A 104 -1.57 14.38 -0.99
N ILE A 105 -2.44 13.76 -0.21
CA ILE A 105 -2.38 12.32 0.07
C ILE A 105 -3.75 11.65 -0.06
N SER A 106 -3.77 10.52 -0.77
CA SER A 106 -4.95 9.68 -0.97
C SER A 106 -4.76 8.32 -0.30
N VAL A 107 -5.82 7.83 0.34
CA VAL A 107 -5.84 6.47 0.92
C VAL A 107 -6.57 5.54 -0.03
N ILE A 108 -5.90 4.46 -0.46
CA ILE A 108 -6.48 3.44 -1.32
C ILE A 108 -6.69 2.17 -0.50
N TYR A 109 -7.95 1.72 -0.45
CA TYR A 109 -8.31 0.49 0.23
C TYR A 109 -8.25 -0.70 -0.73
N MET A 110 -7.72 -1.82 -0.24
CA MET A 110 -7.50 -3.05 -1.02
C MET A 110 -8.76 -3.53 -1.75
N ASN A 111 -9.89 -3.57 -1.06
CA ASN A 111 -11.16 -3.98 -1.66
C ASN A 111 -11.58 -3.06 -2.82
N ASP A 112 -11.39 -1.74 -2.67
CA ASP A 112 -11.79 -0.77 -3.68
C ASP A 112 -10.85 -0.82 -4.88
N PHE A 113 -9.55 -1.00 -4.65
CA PHE A 113 -8.56 -1.22 -5.69
C PHE A 113 -8.90 -2.44 -6.56
N TYR A 114 -9.13 -3.61 -5.96
CA TYR A 114 -9.44 -4.80 -6.76
C TYR A 114 -10.81 -4.74 -7.43
N LYS A 115 -11.80 -4.07 -6.82
CA LYS A 115 -13.07 -3.76 -7.50
C LYS A 115 -12.86 -2.86 -8.72
N MET A 116 -12.00 -1.84 -8.60
CA MET A 116 -11.63 -0.97 -9.71
C MET A 116 -10.94 -1.77 -10.82
N LEU A 117 -9.95 -2.61 -10.50
CA LEU A 117 -9.28 -3.45 -11.51
C LEU A 117 -10.26 -4.35 -12.26
N ARG A 118 -11.22 -4.97 -11.57
CA ARG A 118 -12.27 -5.79 -12.22
C ARG A 118 -13.16 -4.95 -13.11
N LYS A 119 -13.62 -3.78 -12.63
CA LYS A 119 -14.45 -2.85 -13.41
C LYS A 119 -13.75 -2.39 -14.70
N LEU A 120 -12.44 -2.14 -14.62
CA LEU A 120 -11.62 -1.73 -15.75
C LEU A 120 -11.13 -2.89 -16.62
N LYS A 121 -11.53 -4.15 -16.31
CA LYS A 121 -11.04 -5.37 -16.98
C LYS A 121 -9.52 -5.53 -16.93
N LEU A 122 -8.88 -4.94 -15.91
CA LEU A 122 -7.44 -5.01 -15.67
C LEU A 122 -7.05 -6.19 -14.78
N TYR A 123 -7.97 -6.68 -13.94
CA TYR A 123 -7.69 -7.71 -12.94
C TYR A 123 -7.14 -9.02 -13.56
N ASP A 124 -7.56 -9.38 -14.77
CA ASP A 124 -7.14 -10.64 -15.41
C ASP A 124 -5.95 -10.47 -16.35
N VAL A 125 -5.65 -9.24 -16.78
CA VAL A 125 -4.62 -8.95 -17.79
C VAL A 125 -3.32 -8.45 -17.18
N ILE A 126 -3.36 -7.78 -16.02
CA ILE A 126 -2.14 -7.42 -15.30
C ILE A 126 -1.47 -8.72 -14.84
N PRO A 127 -0.21 -8.98 -15.21
CA PRO A 127 0.50 -10.19 -14.81
C PRO A 127 0.79 -10.17 -13.31
N ASN A 128 0.96 -11.36 -12.73
CA ASN A 128 1.52 -11.55 -11.39
C ASN A 128 0.79 -10.85 -10.23
N LEU A 129 -0.50 -10.52 -10.35
CA LEU A 129 -1.27 -10.06 -9.19
C LEU A 129 -1.31 -11.15 -8.11
N GLU A 130 -0.66 -10.91 -6.98
CA GLU A 130 -0.57 -11.82 -5.83
C GLU A 130 -1.92 -12.04 -5.15
N ASN A 131 -2.82 -11.07 -5.24
CA ASN A 131 -4.21 -11.23 -4.83
C ASN A 131 -4.96 -12.26 -5.67
N ARG A 132 -4.59 -12.42 -6.95
CA ARG A 132 -5.22 -13.38 -7.87
C ARG A 132 -4.65 -14.78 -7.69
N ASP A 133 -3.34 -14.91 -7.72
CA ASP A 133 -2.66 -16.18 -7.51
C ASP A 133 -1.35 -15.99 -6.76
N TYR A 134 -1.41 -16.13 -5.45
CA TYR A 134 -0.21 -16.04 -4.64
C TYR A 134 0.72 -17.24 -4.86
N ALA A 135 0.20 -18.46 -4.90
CA ALA A 135 1.04 -19.65 -4.98
C ALA A 135 1.88 -19.61 -6.27
N GLY A 136 1.26 -19.21 -7.37
CA GLY A 136 1.91 -19.01 -8.66
C GLY A 136 2.90 -17.85 -8.69
N THR A 137 2.85 -16.89 -7.77
CA THR A 137 3.75 -15.72 -7.73
C THR A 137 4.87 -15.83 -6.70
N ARG A 138 4.89 -16.87 -5.85
CA ARG A 138 5.93 -17.07 -4.82
C ARG A 138 7.36 -17.09 -5.38
N HIS A 139 7.54 -17.62 -6.59
CA HIS A 139 8.84 -17.68 -7.25
C HIS A 139 9.39 -16.29 -7.61
N LEU A 140 8.55 -15.26 -7.61
CA LEU A 140 8.95 -13.88 -7.83
C LEU A 140 9.48 -13.21 -6.55
N ILE A 141 9.29 -13.86 -5.40
CA ILE A 141 9.65 -13.32 -4.08
C ILE A 141 11.03 -13.81 -3.69
N CYS A 142 11.99 -12.90 -3.65
CA CYS A 142 13.29 -13.18 -3.03
C CYS A 142 13.23 -12.80 -1.55
N SER A 143 13.58 -13.77 -0.70
CA SER A 143 13.92 -13.50 0.71
C SER A 143 15.35 -12.97 0.73
N ASP A 144 15.56 -11.81 1.35
CA ASP A 144 16.91 -11.36 1.72
C ASP A 144 17.48 -12.27 2.82
#